data_AF-A0A916WTU6-F1
#
_entry.id   AF-A0A916WTU6-F1
#
_cell.length_a   1.000
_cell.length_b   1.000
_cell.length_c   1.000
_cell.angle_alpha   90.00
_cell.angle_beta   90.00
_cell.angle_gamma   90.00
#
_symmetry.space_group_name_H-M   'P 1'
#
loop_
_entity.id
_entity.type
_entity.pdbx_description
1 polymer ?
#
loop_
_entity_poly.entity_id
_entity_poly.type
_entity_poly.pdbx_seq_one_letter_code
_entity_poly.pdbx_strand_id
1 'polypeptide(L)'
;MPTVIGMSDDPDQIRAQARRAARLATEARGAATSVSSNSSVQWHSQGAERFRKKLSDRASEFRDRADDLDHLSRLLYSHARHVADHENTVKDIVHTVVPGSALLW
;
A
#
# COMPACT_ATOMS: atom_id res chain seq x y z
N MET A 1 -31.23 0.30 -14.54
CA MET A 1 -30.34 0.06 -13.40
C MET A 1 -28.93 0.37 -13.85
N PRO A 2 -28.37 1.57 -13.57
CA PRO A 2 -27.00 1.85 -13.94
C PRO A 2 -26.09 1.14 -12.94
N THR A 3 -25.29 0.21 -13.44
CA THR A 3 -24.24 -0.45 -12.67
C THR A 3 -23.21 0.60 -12.29
N VAL A 4 -23.16 0.96 -11.01
CA VAL A 4 -22.16 1.87 -10.45
C VAL A 4 -20.81 1.16 -10.57
N ILE A 5 -20.04 1.48 -11.61
CA ILE A 5 -18.60 1.22 -11.69
C ILE A 5 -17.94 2.20 -10.71
N GLY A 6 -18.12 1.98 -9.41
CA GLY A 6 -17.71 2.92 -8.36
C GLY A 6 -16.94 2.26 -7.22
N MET A 7 -16.49 1.02 -7.39
CA MET A 7 -15.79 0.27 -6.35
C MET A 7 -14.27 0.30 -6.50
N SER A 8 -13.72 0.71 -7.65
CA SER A 8 -12.26 0.77 -7.88
C SER A 8 -11.70 2.20 -7.89
N ASP A 9 -12.54 3.19 -8.16
CA ASP A 9 -12.12 4.59 -8.37
C ASP A 9 -12.53 5.49 -7.21
N ASP A 10 -12.94 4.95 -6.06
CA ASP A 10 -13.21 5.76 -4.88
C ASP A 10 -11.88 6.14 -4.18
N PRO A 11 -11.52 7.44 -4.09
CA PRO A 11 -10.30 7.89 -3.42
C PRO A 11 -10.13 7.35 -2.00
N ASP A 12 -11.22 7.17 -1.24
CA ASP A 12 -11.15 6.69 0.13
C ASP A 12 -10.85 5.19 0.21
N GLN A 13 -11.38 4.41 -0.72
CA GLN A 13 -11.04 2.98 -0.85
C GLN A 13 -9.58 2.81 -1.26
N ILE A 14 -9.08 3.62 -2.20
CA ILE A 14 -7.67 3.61 -2.61
C ILE A 14 -6.76 3.97 -1.41
N ARG A 15 -7.11 4.99 -0.62
CA ARG A 15 -6.39 5.34 0.62
C ARG A 15 -6.44 4.22 1.66
N ALA A 16 -7.55 3.48 1.77
CA ALA A 16 -7.65 2.35 2.67
C ALA A 16 -6.66 1.23 2.27
N GLN A 17 -6.53 0.94 0.96
CA GLN A 17 -5.53 -0.01 0.47
C GLN A 17 -4.10 0.48 0.70
N ALA A 18 -3.83 1.78 0.53
CA ALA A 18 -2.53 2.37 0.81
C ALA A 18 -2.11 2.17 2.28
N ARG A 19 -3.03 2.39 3.23
CA ARG A 19 -2.80 2.13 4.67
C ARG A 19 -2.56 0.65 4.94
N ARG A 20 -3.31 -0.23 4.27
CA ARG A 20 -3.12 -1.68 4.40
C ARG A 20 -1.72 -2.11 3.92
N ALA A 21 -1.25 -1.58 2.79
CA ALA A 21 0.11 -1.84 2.31
C ALA A 21 1.18 -1.36 3.30
N ALA A 22 1.06 -0.15 3.85
CA ALA A 22 1.99 0.37 4.86
C ALA A 22 2.01 -0.47 6.15
N ARG A 23 0.83 -0.97 6.58
CA ARG A 23 0.74 -1.90 7.71
C ARG A 23 1.48 -3.20 7.42
N LEU A 24 1.27 -3.79 6.24
CA LEU A 24 1.97 -5.01 5.83
C LEU A 24 3.49 -4.80 5.74
N ALA A 25 3.96 -3.62 5.29
CA ALA A 25 5.38 -3.29 5.30
C ALA A 25 5.96 -3.30 6.71
N THR A 26 5.23 -2.73 7.67
CA THR A 26 5.60 -2.76 9.10
C THR A 26 5.67 -4.18 9.64
N GLU A 27 4.67 -5.02 9.33
CA GLU A 27 4.64 -6.43 9.72
C GLU A 27 5.82 -7.21 9.12
N ALA A 28 6.16 -6.97 7.85
CA ALA A 28 7.32 -7.57 7.19
C ALA A 28 8.65 -7.18 7.86
N ARG A 29 8.81 -5.91 8.28
CA ARG A 29 10.00 -5.48 9.06
C ARG A 29 10.07 -6.16 10.44
N GLY A 30 8.92 -6.32 11.10
CA GLY A 30 8.82 -7.09 12.34
C GLY A 30 9.26 -8.54 12.16
N ALA A 31 8.82 -9.18 11.07
CA ALA A 31 9.24 -10.53 10.71
C ALA A 31 10.74 -10.61 10.39
N ALA A 32 11.29 -9.66 9.62
CA ALA A 32 12.73 -9.60 9.32
C ALA A 32 13.58 -9.51 10.60
N THR A 33 13.14 -8.69 11.57
CA THR A 33 13.78 -8.53 12.88
C THR A 33 13.73 -9.84 13.65
N SER A 34 12.57 -10.48 13.69
CA SER A 34 12.35 -11.76 14.38
C SER A 34 13.18 -12.90 13.78
N VAL A 35 13.33 -12.95 12.46
CA VAL A 35 14.19 -13.94 11.79
C VAL A 35 15.67 -13.68 12.09
N SER A 36 16.08 -12.40 12.09
CA SER A 36 17.46 -12.01 12.37
C SER A 36 17.87 -12.33 13.81
N SER A 37 16.99 -12.13 14.78
CA SER A 37 17.27 -12.44 16.19
C SER A 37 17.43 -13.93 16.46
N ASN A 38 16.78 -14.79 15.67
CA ASN A 38 16.92 -16.25 15.75
C ASN A 38 18.23 -16.80 15.17
N SER A 39 19.14 -15.94 14.66
CA SER A 39 20.43 -16.36 14.10
C SER A 39 21.51 -16.68 15.15
N SER A 40 21.25 -16.38 16.43
CA SER A 40 22.19 -16.56 17.55
C SER A 40 22.28 -18.01 18.05
N VAL A 41 22.62 -18.95 17.16
CA VAL A 41 22.91 -20.34 17.54
C VAL A 41 24.35 -20.47 18.04
N GLN A 42 24.49 -21.05 19.24
CA GLN A 42 25.73 -21.15 20.02
C GLN A 42 26.71 -22.23 19.51
N TRP A 43 26.26 -23.15 18.65
CA TRP A 43 27.13 -24.20 18.13
C TRP A 43 27.92 -23.72 16.90
N HIS A 44 29.14 -24.24 16.77
CA HIS A 44 30.08 -23.88 15.71
C HIS A 44 30.27 -25.08 14.79
N SER A 45 29.70 -25.02 13.59
CA SER A 45 29.86 -26.03 12.54
C SER A 45 29.52 -25.43 11.18
N GLN A 46 29.90 -26.10 10.09
CA GLN A 46 29.46 -25.72 8.74
C GLN A 46 27.92 -25.69 8.63
N GLY A 47 27.23 -26.57 9.36
CA GLY A 47 25.77 -26.56 9.45
C GLY A 47 25.23 -25.30 10.11
N ALA A 48 25.88 -24.82 11.18
CA ALA A 48 25.54 -23.57 11.85
C ALA A 48 25.65 -22.36 10.92
N GLU A 49 26.73 -22.31 10.12
CA GLU A 49 26.98 -21.24 9.17
C GLU A 49 25.94 -21.22 8.04
N ARG A 50 25.62 -22.39 7.48
CA ARG A 50 24.54 -22.52 6.48
C ARG A 50 23.18 -22.09 7.05
N PHE A 51 22.91 -22.42 8.30
CA PHE A 51 21.69 -22.00 8.98
C PHE A 51 21.62 -20.48 9.17
N ARG A 52 22.68 -19.86 9.69
CA ARG A 52 22.79 -18.39 9.82
C ARG A 52 22.64 -17.69 8.47
N LYS A 53 23.27 -18.22 7.42
CA LYS A 53 23.11 -17.69 6.05
C LYS A 53 21.64 -17.75 5.61
N LYS A 54 20.96 -18.88 5.77
CA LYS A 54 19.53 -19.00 5.41
C LYS A 54 18.65 -18.01 6.16
N LEU A 55 18.90 -17.78 7.45
CA LEU A 55 18.16 -16.77 8.22
C LEU A 55 18.45 -15.35 7.72
N SER A 56 19.71 -15.04 7.41
CA SER A 56 20.09 -13.73 6.84
C SER A 56 19.43 -13.50 5.48
N ASP A 57 19.45 -14.50 4.60
CA ASP A 57 18.80 -14.44 3.28
C ASP A 57 17.30 -14.19 3.47
N ARG A 58 16.64 -14.94 4.35
CA ARG A 58 15.20 -14.79 4.62
C ARG A 58 14.83 -13.45 5.26
N ALA A 59 15.67 -12.93 6.17
CA ALA A 59 15.46 -11.61 6.75
C ALA A 59 15.59 -10.51 5.68
N SER A 60 16.50 -10.68 4.71
CA SER A 60 16.68 -9.75 3.60
C SER A 60 15.46 -9.76 2.68
N GLU A 61 14.94 -10.93 2.32
CA GLU A 61 13.69 -11.05 1.55
C GLU A 61 12.53 -10.28 2.21
N PHE A 62 12.37 -10.39 3.54
CA PHE A 62 11.32 -9.65 4.24
C PHE A 62 11.53 -8.12 4.20
N ARG A 63 12.78 -7.64 4.20
CA ARG A 63 13.07 -6.20 4.05
C ARG A 63 12.73 -5.71 2.64
N ASP A 64 13.13 -6.46 1.62
CA ASP A 64 12.83 -6.13 0.23
C ASP A 64 11.30 -6.05 0.01
N ARG A 65 10.55 -7.00 0.57
CA ARG A 65 9.08 -6.97 0.53
C ARG A 65 8.47 -5.80 1.28
N ALA A 66 9.07 -5.38 2.39
CA ALA A 66 8.62 -4.18 3.09
C ALA A 66 8.81 -2.92 2.24
N ASP A 67 9.92 -2.83 1.52
CA ASP A 67 10.23 -1.69 0.66
C ASP A 67 9.31 -1.65 -0.58
N ASP A 68 9.03 -2.81 -1.18
CA ASP A 68 8.01 -2.96 -2.24
C ASP A 68 6.63 -2.45 -1.77
N LEU A 69 6.22 -2.83 -0.55
CA LEU A 69 4.93 -2.44 0.03
C LEU A 69 4.86 -0.95 0.36
N ASP A 70 5.94 -0.35 0.83
CA ASP A 70 6.00 1.10 1.05
C ASP A 70 5.98 1.88 -0.26
N HIS A 71 6.60 1.33 -1.31
CA HIS A 71 6.51 1.91 -2.64
C HIS A 71 5.06 1.84 -3.17
N LEU A 72 4.41 0.69 -3.06
CA LEU A 72 3.01 0.51 -3.43
C LEU A 72 2.09 1.46 -2.64
N SER A 73 2.29 1.60 -1.33
CA SER A 73 1.52 2.53 -0.50
C SER A 73 1.62 3.97 -1.01
N ARG A 74 2.84 4.43 -1.35
CA ARG A 74 3.08 5.76 -1.93
C ARG A 74 2.37 5.94 -3.28
N LEU A 75 2.44 4.93 -4.16
CA LEU A 75 1.75 4.96 -5.44
C LEU A 75 0.24 5.04 -5.28
N LEU A 76 -0.34 4.27 -4.36
CA LEU A 76 -1.78 4.30 -4.08
C LEU A 76 -2.23 5.66 -3.53
N TYR A 77 -1.46 6.28 -2.62
CA TYR A 77 -1.76 7.63 -2.15
C TYR A 77 -1.70 8.66 -3.28
N SER A 78 -0.69 8.57 -4.15
CA SER A 78 -0.59 9.43 -5.33
C SER A 78 -1.79 9.25 -6.24
N HIS A 79 -2.20 8.01 -6.49
CA HIS A 79 -3.35 7.69 -7.32
C HIS A 79 -4.66 8.23 -6.72
N ALA A 80 -4.91 8.00 -5.42
CA ALA A 80 -6.08 8.52 -4.73
C ALA A 80 -6.18 10.05 -4.80
N ARG A 81 -5.04 10.74 -4.79
CA ARG A 81 -4.99 12.20 -4.99
C ARG A 81 -5.41 12.57 -6.40
N HIS A 82 -4.84 11.93 -7.43
CA HIS A 82 -5.21 12.20 -8.82
C HIS A 82 -6.69 11.96 -9.10
N VAL A 83 -7.26 10.89 -8.53
CA VAL A 83 -8.69 10.58 -8.66
C VAL A 83 -9.54 11.65 -8.00
N ALA A 84 -9.21 12.06 -6.77
CA ALA A 84 -9.95 13.13 -6.08
C ALA A 84 -9.87 14.48 -6.81
N ASP A 85 -8.70 14.84 -7.35
CA ASP A 85 -8.52 16.06 -8.13
C ASP A 85 -9.35 16.01 -9.43
N HIS A 86 -9.41 14.84 -10.08
CA HIS A 86 -10.24 14.63 -11.27
C HIS A 86 -11.74 14.76 -10.94
N GLU A 87 -12.22 14.12 -9.87
CA GLU A 87 -13.62 14.22 -9.43
C GLU A 87 -14.02 15.66 -9.09
N ASN A 88 -13.16 16.42 -8.42
CA ASN A 88 -13.41 17.82 -8.10
C ASN A 88 -13.47 18.68 -9.37
N THR A 89 -12.54 18.46 -10.31
CA THR A 89 -12.55 19.17 -11.59
C THR A 89 -13.83 18.90 -12.38
N VAL A 90 -14.29 17.65 -12.42
CA VAL A 90 -15.56 17.29 -13.09
C VAL A 90 -16.75 17.95 -12.40
N LYS A 91 -16.80 17.97 -11.06
CA LYS A 91 -17.86 18.66 -10.29
C LYS A 91 -17.90 20.16 -10.59
N ASP A 92 -16.74 20.82 -10.63
CA ASP A 92 -16.63 22.24 -10.93
C ASP A 92 -17.09 22.56 -12.37
N ILE A 93 -16.72 21.74 -13.35
CA ILE A 93 -17.18 21.87 -14.73
C ILE A 93 -18.70 21.69 -14.81
N VAL A 94 -19.26 20.67 -14.15
CA VAL A 94 -20.71 20.45 -14.14
C VAL A 94 -21.46 21.64 -13.50
N HIS A 95 -20.95 22.18 -12.39
CA HIS A 95 -21.54 23.34 -11.73
C HIS A 95 -21.46 24.62 -12.59
N THR A 96 -20.40 24.79 -13.37
CA THR A 96 -20.19 25.97 -14.23
C THR A 96 -20.92 25.88 -15.57
N VAL A 97 -21.11 24.68 -16.14
CA VAL A 97 -21.80 24.45 -17.43
C VAL A 97 -23.32 24.34 -17.25
N VAL A 98 -23.81 24.00 -16.06
CA VAL A 98 -25.24 23.99 -15.73
C VAL A 98 -25.57 25.05 -14.66
N PRO A 99 -25.45 26.36 -14.95
CA PRO A 99 -26.01 27.37 -14.09
C PRO A 99 -27.50 27.53 -14.43
N GLY A 100 -28.38 26.89 -13.64
CA GLY A 100 -29.81 27.25 -13.63
C GLY A 100 -30.82 26.20 -14.11
N SER A 101 -30.82 25.00 -13.54
CA SER A 101 -31.99 24.09 -13.56
C SER A 101 -32.73 24.01 -12.21
N ALA A 102 -32.42 24.91 -11.27
CA ALA A 102 -33.11 25.01 -9.98
C ALA A 102 -34.28 26.02 -9.96
N LEU A 103 -34.67 26.55 -11.12
CA LEU A 103 -35.89 27.36 -11.27
C LEU A 103 -36.62 26.88 -12.51
N LEU A 104 -37.55 25.93 -12.33
CA LEU A 104 -38.86 25.85 -12.98
C LEU A 104 -39.47 24.49 -12.60
N TRP A 105 -40.65 24.59 -11.96
CA TRP A 105 -41.55 23.58 -11.39
C TRP A 105 -41.28 23.17 -9.94
#